data_AF-A0AAW2AM13-F1
#
_entry.id   AF-A0AAW2AM13-F1
#
_cell.length_a   1.000
_cell.length_b   1.000
_cell.length_c   1.000
_cell.angle_alpha   90.00
_cell.angle_beta   90.00
_cell.angle_gamma   90.00
#
_symmetry.space_group_name_H-M   'P 1'
#
loop_
_entity.id
_entity.type
_entity.pdbx_description
1 polymer ?
#
loop_
_entity_poly.entity_id
_entity_poly.type
_entity_poly.pdbx_seq_one_letter_code
_entity_poly.pdbx_strand_id
1 'polypeptide(L)'
;MEAESNNEFQIVLSEETKSDTILCHLSHNISAVAMEIRWFKETDCVCFYKNKRLIEGISYEDRVSLPTDELERGNVSLQLKELDVGDYLCQVINGDRTEEITIHTSFKTDEDGFEMLPQTIWSKKIDKKWTDKERTEMANSALSAVFHSLEKRDALKEDLQNINGAVLQTEKQTQTEENDIQKEDLSKQKSEHDDMNTGIETSKREEKETKPENKIKQLSNQQPGCSDQKLPDNDSKLAVLVVLHHTFDPEKIVPDSSKCVTRTDILTVDCLFYEDEGLLKCQKNSDAYDKVVHWLIEQGRKTGIRIHKSRYRLTIIYII
;
A
#
# COMPACT_ATOMS: atom_id res chain seq x y z
N MET A 1 -18.52 -22.36 30.43
CA MET A 1 -18.34 -21.08 31.15
C MET A 1 -17.29 -20.34 30.33
N GLU A 2 -17.72 -19.68 29.27
CA GLU A 2 -16.84 -18.86 28.43
C GLU A 2 -16.51 -17.61 29.24
N ALA A 3 -15.22 -17.33 29.40
CA ALA A 3 -14.77 -16.05 29.92
C ALA A 3 -14.94 -15.04 28.78
N GLU A 4 -16.07 -14.31 28.78
CA GLU A 4 -16.17 -13.04 28.07
C GLU A 4 -15.11 -12.10 28.67
N SER A 5 -13.92 -12.10 28.07
CA SER A 5 -12.88 -11.15 28.46
C SER A 5 -13.36 -9.76 28.05
N ASN A 6 -13.50 -8.87 29.03
CA ASN A 6 -13.70 -7.42 28.89
C ASN A 6 -12.86 -6.83 27.74
N ASN A 7 -13.41 -6.77 26.53
CA ASN A 7 -12.85 -6.05 25.39
C ASN A 7 -13.44 -4.64 25.29
N GLU A 8 -13.87 -4.07 26.42
CA GLU A 8 -14.37 -2.70 26.49
C GLU A 8 -13.21 -1.72 26.65
N PHE A 9 -12.95 -0.95 25.59
CA PHE A 9 -11.95 0.12 25.60
C PHE A 9 -12.53 1.40 25.03
N GLN A 10 -11.94 2.52 25.44
CA GLN A 10 -12.24 3.86 24.96
C GLN A 10 -10.93 4.59 24.66
N ILE A 11 -10.98 5.58 23.79
CA ILE A 11 -9.84 6.48 23.54
C ILE A 11 -9.98 7.69 24.46
N VAL A 12 -8.95 7.96 25.24
CA VAL A 12 -8.89 9.06 26.21
C VAL A 12 -7.86 10.08 25.75
N LEU A 13 -8.27 11.34 25.70
CA LEU A 13 -7.37 12.48 25.47
C LEU A 13 -6.75 12.91 26.80
N SER A 14 -5.43 13.10 26.82
CA SER A 14 -4.70 13.61 27.98
C SER A 14 -4.60 15.13 27.89
N GLU A 15 -4.79 15.83 29.01
CA GLU A 15 -4.77 17.31 29.07
C GLU A 15 -3.36 17.91 29.10
N GLU A 16 -2.33 17.10 28.87
CA GLU A 16 -0.94 17.56 28.85
C GLU A 16 -0.67 18.45 27.62
N THR A 17 -0.03 19.59 27.85
CA THR A 17 0.32 20.54 26.80
C THR A 17 1.65 20.18 26.19
N LYS A 18 1.63 19.60 24.98
CA LYS A 18 2.82 19.42 24.14
C LYS A 18 2.55 20.06 22.77
N SER A 19 3.45 20.94 22.35
CA SER A 19 3.24 21.79 21.15
C SER A 19 3.19 21.01 19.83
N ASP A 20 3.64 19.76 19.82
CA ASP A 20 3.82 18.92 18.63
C ASP A 20 3.04 17.60 18.67
N THR A 21 2.27 17.33 19.75
CA THR A 21 1.67 16.01 19.99
C THR A 21 0.23 16.10 20.51
N ILE A 22 -0.68 15.32 19.92
CA ILE A 22 -2.01 15.05 20.48
C ILE A 22 -1.93 13.77 21.30
N LEU A 23 -2.06 13.88 22.62
CA LEU A 23 -1.82 12.79 23.56
C LEU A 23 -3.06 11.93 23.79
N CYS A 24 -3.14 10.78 23.14
CA CYS A 24 -4.24 9.83 23.26
C CYS A 24 -3.78 8.46 23.76
N HIS A 25 -4.55 7.87 24.67
CA HIS A 25 -4.30 6.53 25.19
C HIS A 25 -5.58 5.70 25.25
N LEU A 26 -5.43 4.38 25.17
CA LEU A 26 -6.54 3.45 25.38
C LEU A 26 -6.81 3.30 26.88
N SER A 27 -8.09 3.31 27.27
CA SER A 27 -8.51 2.99 28.63
C SER A 27 -7.97 1.62 29.04
N HIS A 28 -7.63 1.45 30.33
CA HIS A 28 -7.15 0.19 30.90
C HIS A 28 -5.79 -0.32 30.36
N ASN A 29 -5.01 0.51 29.66
CA ASN A 29 -3.64 0.17 29.22
C ASN A 29 -3.61 -1.12 28.36
N ILE A 30 -4.57 -1.23 27.45
CA ILE A 30 -4.70 -2.37 26.53
C ILE A 30 -3.72 -2.16 25.37
N SER A 31 -3.02 -3.23 24.98
CA SER A 31 -2.07 -3.19 23.87
C SER A 31 -2.76 -2.88 22.54
N ALA A 32 -2.29 -1.83 21.86
CA ALA A 32 -2.75 -1.40 20.55
C ALA A 32 -1.97 -2.02 19.38
N VAL A 33 -0.95 -2.86 19.65
CA VAL A 33 -0.04 -3.42 18.61
C VAL A 33 -0.77 -4.22 17.52
N ALA A 34 -1.81 -4.97 17.90
CA ALA A 34 -2.61 -5.76 16.98
C ALA A 34 -3.81 -4.99 16.40
N MET A 35 -4.03 -3.75 16.86
CA MET A 35 -5.16 -2.92 16.44
C MET A 35 -4.80 -2.12 15.20
N GLU A 36 -5.84 -1.65 14.52
CA GLU A 36 -5.70 -0.69 13.43
C GLU A 36 -5.98 0.72 13.97
N ILE A 37 -5.06 1.65 13.73
CA ILE A 37 -5.15 3.03 14.21
C ILE A 37 -5.16 3.96 13.01
N ARG A 38 -6.12 4.88 12.96
CA ARG A 38 -6.22 5.87 11.88
C ARG A 38 -6.33 7.27 12.47
N TRP A 39 -5.52 8.18 11.96
CA TRP A 39 -5.60 9.60 12.28
C TRP A 39 -5.98 10.38 11.03
N PHE A 40 -6.97 11.27 11.17
CA PHE A 40 -7.40 12.21 10.14
C PHE A 40 -7.36 13.63 10.69
N LYS A 41 -7.08 14.60 9.82
CA LYS A 41 -7.33 16.02 10.07
C LYS A 41 -8.37 16.47 9.06
N GLU A 42 -9.53 16.91 9.54
CA GLU A 42 -10.71 17.13 8.70
C GLU A 42 -11.05 15.88 7.88
N THR A 43 -10.74 15.87 6.58
CA THR A 43 -10.94 14.71 5.70
C THR A 43 -9.64 14.12 5.17
N ASP A 44 -8.50 14.71 5.54
CA ASP A 44 -7.20 14.27 5.09
C ASP A 44 -6.65 13.19 6.04
N CYS A 45 -6.22 12.07 5.47
CA CYS A 45 -5.47 11.05 6.18
C CYS A 45 -4.16 11.67 6.67
N VAL A 46 -3.91 11.58 7.99
CA VAL A 46 -2.64 11.96 8.61
C VAL A 46 -1.74 10.75 8.66
N CYS A 47 -2.20 9.67 9.29
CA CYS A 47 -1.51 8.39 9.26
C CYS A 47 -2.45 7.22 9.52
N PHE A 48 -1.94 6.04 9.17
CA PHE A 48 -2.60 4.76 9.29
C PHE A 48 -1.60 3.73 9.80
N TYR A 49 -1.93 3.05 10.89
CA TYR A 49 -1.14 1.94 11.43
C TYR A 49 -1.95 0.65 11.34
N LYS A 50 -1.38 -0.37 10.71
CA LYS A 50 -1.91 -1.74 10.69
C LYS A 50 -0.80 -2.74 10.43
N ASN A 51 -0.88 -3.93 11.02
CA ASN A 51 0.09 -5.02 10.80
C ASN A 51 1.54 -4.57 11.00
N LYS A 52 1.80 -3.76 12.05
CA LYS A 52 3.12 -3.19 12.36
C LYS A 52 3.70 -2.30 11.27
N ARG A 53 2.87 -1.77 10.37
CA ARG A 53 3.27 -0.82 9.33
C ARG A 53 2.55 0.51 9.57
N LEU A 54 3.33 1.58 9.58
CA LEU A 54 2.84 2.95 9.56
C LEU A 54 2.84 3.45 8.11
N ILE A 55 1.70 3.94 7.66
CA ILE A 55 1.51 4.60 6.37
C ILE A 55 1.19 6.06 6.67
N GLU A 56 1.98 6.96 6.11
CA GLU A 56 1.77 8.40 6.23
C GLU A 56 0.81 8.89 5.15
N GLY A 57 -0.04 9.86 5.51
CA GLY A 57 -0.85 10.57 4.55
C GLY A 57 0.02 11.38 3.58
N ILE A 58 -0.43 11.52 2.33
CA ILE A 58 0.31 12.24 1.28
C ILE A 58 0.67 13.66 1.73
N SER A 59 -0.28 14.37 2.35
CA SER A 59 -0.09 15.73 2.84
C SER A 59 0.77 15.84 4.11
N TYR A 60 1.14 14.70 4.72
CA TYR A 60 1.86 14.62 6.00
C TYR A 60 3.16 13.83 5.90
N GLU A 61 3.59 13.49 4.69
CA GLU A 61 4.82 12.75 4.44
C GLU A 61 6.02 13.39 5.14
N ASP A 62 6.81 12.55 5.81
CA ASP A 62 7.97 12.89 6.62
C ASP A 62 7.66 13.81 7.81
N ARG A 63 6.38 14.04 8.16
CA ARG A 63 5.97 14.89 9.29
C ARG A 63 5.35 14.11 10.42
N VAL A 64 4.94 12.86 10.21
CA VAL A 64 4.24 12.06 11.22
C VAL A 64 5.17 11.09 11.92
N SER A 65 4.97 10.94 13.22
CA SER A 65 5.48 9.80 13.96
C SER A 65 4.39 9.26 14.89
N LEU A 66 4.36 7.94 15.02
CA LEU A 66 3.54 7.23 16.00
C LEU A 66 4.52 6.51 16.94
N PRO A 67 4.38 6.60 18.28
CA PRO A 67 5.28 5.95 19.21
C PRO A 67 5.03 4.44 19.23
N THR A 68 5.55 3.72 18.23
CA THR A 68 5.28 2.29 18.01
C THR A 68 5.69 1.41 19.19
N ASP A 69 6.73 1.80 19.93
CA ASP A 69 7.22 1.09 21.10
C ASP A 69 6.29 1.25 22.32
N GLU A 70 5.44 2.28 22.32
CA GLU A 70 4.48 2.56 23.40
C GLU A 70 3.07 2.05 23.07
N LEU A 71 2.86 1.49 21.87
CA LEU A 71 1.59 0.84 21.50
C LEU A 71 1.27 -0.35 22.41
N GLU A 72 2.28 -1.06 22.92
CA GLU A 72 2.09 -2.14 23.90
C GLU A 72 1.40 -1.66 25.18
N ARG A 73 1.55 -0.36 25.48
CA ARG A 73 0.91 0.33 26.61
C ARG A 73 -0.35 1.10 26.22
N GLY A 74 -0.87 0.84 25.02
CA GLY A 74 -2.05 1.52 24.50
C GLY A 74 -1.85 3.01 24.20
N ASN A 75 -0.61 3.48 24.02
CA ASN A 75 -0.36 4.86 23.59
C ASN A 75 -0.65 4.97 22.08
N VAL A 76 -1.70 5.71 21.72
CA VAL A 76 -2.14 5.94 20.34
C VAL A 76 -1.97 7.41 19.92
N SER A 77 -1.11 8.14 20.63
CA SER A 77 -0.86 9.58 20.44
C SER A 77 -0.31 9.89 19.06
N LEU A 78 -0.74 11.01 18.49
CA LEU A 78 -0.24 11.52 17.22
C LEU A 78 0.86 12.55 17.46
N GLN A 79 2.06 12.33 16.92
CA GLN A 79 3.12 13.33 16.92
C GLN A 79 3.38 13.86 15.50
N LEU A 80 3.38 15.18 15.37
CA LEU A 80 3.65 15.91 14.13
C LEU A 80 4.83 16.86 14.33
N LYS A 81 5.71 16.98 13.32
CA LYS A 81 6.80 17.99 13.35
C LYS A 81 6.28 19.41 13.62
N GLU A 82 5.12 19.71 13.04
CA GLU A 82 4.37 20.94 13.27
C GLU A 82 2.90 20.56 13.37
N LEU A 83 2.35 20.69 14.57
CA LEU A 83 0.93 20.44 14.79
C LEU A 83 0.14 21.61 14.22
N ASP A 84 -0.84 21.34 13.38
CA ASP A 84 -1.68 22.38 12.82
C ASP A 84 -2.97 22.54 13.62
N VAL A 85 -3.57 23.73 13.59
CA VAL A 85 -4.93 24.00 14.07
C VAL A 85 -5.96 23.25 13.19
N GLY A 86 -6.98 22.70 13.82
CA GLY A 86 -8.10 22.03 13.17
C GLY A 86 -8.69 20.87 13.98
N ASP A 87 -9.65 20.19 13.36
CA ASP A 87 -10.29 19.00 13.94
C ASP A 87 -9.57 17.73 13.52
N TYR A 88 -9.07 16.98 14.50
CA TYR A 88 -8.45 15.68 14.31
C TYR A 88 -9.39 14.57 14.77
N LEU A 89 -9.44 13.48 14.01
CA LEU A 89 -10.18 12.27 14.35
C LEU A 89 -9.19 11.12 14.52
N CYS A 90 -9.20 10.49 15.70
CA CYS A 90 -8.54 9.22 15.92
C CYS A 90 -9.59 8.10 15.89
N GLN A 91 -9.32 7.05 15.13
CA GLN A 91 -10.10 5.82 15.10
C GLN A 91 -9.20 4.65 15.51
N VAL A 92 -9.66 3.83 16.44
CA VAL A 92 -8.98 2.59 16.85
C VAL A 92 -9.93 1.42 16.64
N ILE A 93 -9.52 0.49 15.78
CA ILE A 93 -10.32 -0.64 15.33
C ILE A 93 -9.69 -1.92 15.85
N ASN A 94 -10.49 -2.74 16.52
CA ASN A 94 -10.10 -4.05 17.03
C ASN A 94 -11.20 -5.07 16.67
N GLY A 95 -10.97 -5.86 15.62
CA GLY A 95 -11.99 -6.76 15.08
C GLY A 95 -13.17 -6.00 14.49
N ASP A 96 -14.37 -6.25 15.04
CA ASP A 96 -15.63 -5.59 14.68
C ASP A 96 -15.87 -4.29 15.46
N ARG A 97 -15.11 -4.04 16.53
CA ARG A 97 -15.23 -2.83 17.34
C ARG A 97 -14.41 -1.69 16.76
N THR A 98 -15.03 -0.51 16.71
CA THR A 98 -14.36 0.76 16.38
C THR A 98 -14.65 1.77 17.48
N GLU A 99 -13.60 2.34 18.06
CA GLU A 99 -13.68 3.50 18.95
C GLU A 99 -13.17 4.73 18.22
N GLU A 100 -13.83 5.88 18.45
CA GLU A 100 -13.47 7.14 17.81
C GLU A 100 -13.40 8.28 18.85
N ILE A 101 -12.46 9.20 18.68
CA ILE A 101 -12.41 10.47 19.41
C ILE A 101 -12.10 11.60 18.44
N THR A 102 -12.86 12.70 18.55
CA THR A 102 -12.56 13.94 17.81
C THR A 102 -11.94 14.97 18.74
N ILE A 103 -10.82 15.54 18.32
CA ILE A 103 -10.03 16.52 19.05
C ILE A 103 -9.94 17.80 18.23
N HIS A 104 -10.41 18.90 18.79
CA HIS A 104 -10.16 20.23 18.24
C HIS A 104 -8.84 20.77 18.77
N THR A 105 -8.00 21.25 17.87
CA THR A 105 -6.76 21.94 18.22
C THR A 105 -6.88 23.42 17.86
N SER A 106 -6.40 24.29 18.75
CA SER A 106 -6.43 25.75 18.55
C SER A 106 -5.24 26.42 19.24
N PHE A 107 -4.86 27.60 18.76
CA PHE A 107 -3.93 28.44 19.51
C PHE A 107 -4.56 28.88 20.83
N LYS A 108 -3.76 28.92 21.90
CA LYS A 108 -4.20 29.53 23.16
C LYS A 108 -4.36 31.04 22.94
N THR A 109 -5.55 31.57 23.20
CA THR A 109 -5.80 33.02 23.27
C THR A 109 -5.92 33.41 24.74
N ASP A 110 -5.03 34.25 25.24
CA ASP A 110 -5.18 34.79 26.59
C ASP A 110 -6.30 35.84 26.61
N GLU A 111 -7.17 35.81 27.63
CA GLU A 111 -8.18 36.86 27.83
C GLU A 111 -7.58 38.20 28.31
N ASP A 112 -6.29 38.23 28.66
CA ASP A 112 -5.64 39.37 29.36
C ASP A 112 -4.50 40.06 28.60
N GLY A 113 -4.47 39.98 27.26
CA GLY A 113 -3.74 40.95 26.43
C GLY A 113 -2.21 41.05 26.63
N PHE A 114 -1.55 40.05 27.22
CA PHE A 114 -0.10 39.98 27.28
C PHE A 114 0.41 38.94 26.27
N GLU A 115 1.23 39.38 25.32
CA GLU A 115 1.83 38.50 24.30
C GLU A 115 2.75 37.46 24.95
N MET A 116 2.24 36.26 25.21
CA MET A 116 3.08 35.07 25.28
C MET A 116 3.53 34.68 23.87
N LEU A 117 4.76 34.17 23.77
CA LEU A 117 5.39 33.69 22.54
C LEU A 117 4.42 32.79 21.73
N PRO A 118 4.40 32.90 20.39
CA PRO A 118 3.51 32.09 19.58
C PRO A 118 3.91 30.61 19.76
N GLN A 119 2.95 29.70 19.59
CA GLN A 119 3.12 28.24 19.35
C GLN A 119 2.66 27.26 20.44
N THR A 120 1.93 27.66 21.49
CA THR A 120 1.27 26.65 22.34
C THR A 120 -0.12 26.32 21.78
N ILE A 121 -0.24 25.13 21.18
CA ILE A 121 -1.51 24.58 20.71
C ILE A 121 -2.17 23.83 21.86
N TRP A 122 -3.45 24.14 22.10
CA TRP A 122 -4.30 23.41 23.02
C TRP A 122 -5.10 22.37 22.25
N SER A 123 -5.33 21.20 22.84
CA SER A 123 -6.21 20.17 22.29
C SER A 123 -7.38 19.89 23.24
N LYS A 124 -8.60 19.81 22.71
CA LYS A 124 -9.80 19.47 23.50
C LYS A 124 -10.65 18.47 22.77
N LYS A 125 -11.24 17.53 23.51
CA LYS A 125 -12.24 16.62 22.96
C LYS A 125 -13.49 17.43 22.57
N ILE A 126 -14.03 17.17 21.39
CA ILE A 126 -15.30 17.73 20.92
C ILE A 126 -16.26 16.63 20.49
N ASP A 127 -17.56 16.88 20.63
CA ASP A 127 -18.61 16.00 20.10
C ASP A 127 -19.00 16.48 18.69
N LYS A 128 -18.19 16.08 17.70
CA LYS A 128 -18.44 16.35 16.28
C LYS A 128 -19.00 15.12 15.60
N LYS A 129 -20.12 15.30 14.90
CA LYS A 129 -20.70 14.26 14.04
C LYS A 129 -20.21 14.44 12.61
N TRP A 130 -19.26 13.60 12.21
CA TRP A 130 -18.80 13.51 10.83
C TRP A 130 -19.88 12.93 9.92
N THR A 131 -20.15 13.62 8.82
CA THR A 131 -21.13 13.22 7.79
C THR A 131 -20.63 12.04 6.96
N ASP A 132 -21.54 11.30 6.33
CA ASP A 132 -21.19 10.21 5.41
C ASP A 132 -20.29 10.69 4.25
N LYS A 133 -20.48 11.95 3.84
CA LYS A 133 -19.67 12.61 2.83
C LYS A 133 -18.21 12.76 3.29
N GLU A 134 -18.00 13.30 4.50
CA GLU A 134 -16.66 13.47 5.09
C GLU A 134 -16.00 12.11 5.34
N ARG A 135 -16.75 11.12 5.84
CA ARG A 135 -16.25 9.75 6.05
C ARG A 135 -15.81 9.09 4.73
N THR A 136 -16.55 9.33 3.65
CA THR A 136 -16.16 8.89 2.31
C THR A 136 -14.88 9.61 1.85
N GLU A 137 -14.74 10.89 2.12
CA GLU A 137 -13.55 11.68 1.77
C GLU A 137 -12.31 11.20 2.57
N MET A 138 -12.46 10.92 3.87
CA MET A 138 -11.44 10.28 4.71
C MET A 138 -11.00 8.93 4.16
N ALA A 139 -11.94 8.06 3.81
CA ALA A 139 -11.62 6.75 3.25
C ALA A 139 -10.85 6.86 1.92
N ASN A 140 -11.25 7.80 1.05
CA ASN A 140 -10.52 8.08 -0.19
C ASN A 140 -9.12 8.63 0.05
N SER A 141 -8.96 9.50 1.05
CA SER A 141 -7.65 10.06 1.44
C SER A 141 -6.73 8.97 1.99
N ALA A 142 -7.24 8.07 2.83
CA ALA A 142 -6.48 6.91 3.33
C ALA A 142 -6.08 5.94 2.20
N LEU A 143 -7.00 5.63 1.28
CA LEU A 143 -6.69 4.81 0.11
C LEU A 143 -5.59 5.44 -0.76
N SER A 144 -5.66 6.76 -0.97
CA SER A 144 -4.64 7.49 -1.73
C SER A 144 -3.26 7.36 -1.08
N ALA A 145 -3.18 7.48 0.24
CA ALA A 145 -1.95 7.29 1.01
C ALA A 145 -1.37 5.86 0.87
N VAL A 146 -2.24 4.84 0.87
CA VAL A 146 -1.84 3.44 0.65
C VAL A 146 -1.27 3.25 -0.75
N PHE A 147 -1.94 3.76 -1.80
CA PHE A 147 -1.44 3.67 -3.17
C PHE A 147 -0.12 4.40 -3.34
N HIS A 148 0.01 5.62 -2.83
CA HIS A 148 1.27 6.37 -2.84
C HIS A 148 2.41 5.58 -2.18
N SER A 149 2.13 4.95 -1.04
CA SER A 149 3.10 4.12 -0.32
C SER A 149 3.45 2.81 -1.05
N LEU A 150 2.56 2.29 -1.90
CA LEU A 150 2.83 1.14 -2.78
C LEU A 150 3.74 1.55 -3.93
N GLU A 151 3.43 2.66 -4.61
CA GLU A 151 4.21 3.22 -5.72
C GLU A 151 5.66 3.52 -5.29
N LYS A 152 5.84 4.20 -4.15
CA LYS A 152 7.17 4.51 -3.60
C LYS A 152 7.99 3.25 -3.31
N ARG A 153 7.36 2.16 -2.85
CA ARG A 153 8.02 0.88 -2.61
C ARG A 153 8.40 0.16 -3.89
N ASP A 154 7.58 0.24 -4.93
CA ASP A 154 7.89 -0.40 -6.20
C ASP A 154 9.02 0.35 -6.92
N ALA A 155 9.03 1.70 -6.88
CA ALA A 155 10.17 2.51 -7.33
C ALA A 155 11.47 2.18 -6.57
N LEU A 156 11.41 2.06 -5.24
CA LEU A 156 12.58 1.69 -4.42
C LEU A 156 13.10 0.28 -4.77
N LYS A 157 12.20 -0.65 -5.16
CA LYS A 157 12.60 -2.00 -5.59
C LYS A 157 13.28 -1.98 -6.95
N GLU A 158 12.78 -1.19 -7.91
CA GLU A 158 13.42 -1.00 -9.22
C GLU A 158 14.81 -0.38 -9.05
N ASP A 159 14.95 0.65 -8.22
CA ASP A 159 16.23 1.28 -7.91
C ASP A 159 17.22 0.30 -7.25
N LEU A 160 16.76 -0.51 -6.28
CA LEU A 160 17.60 -1.51 -5.62
C LEU A 160 18.05 -2.61 -6.58
N GLN A 161 17.19 -3.01 -7.52
CA GLN A 161 17.54 -3.97 -8.59
C GLN A 161 18.59 -3.38 -9.54
N ASN A 162 18.45 -2.10 -9.92
CA ASN A 162 19.41 -1.41 -10.77
C ASN A 162 20.77 -1.26 -10.09
N ILE A 163 20.79 -0.94 -8.79
CA ILE A 163 22.03 -0.86 -7.99
C ILE A 163 22.70 -2.23 -7.90
N ASN A 164 21.97 -3.29 -7.56
CA ASN A 164 22.54 -4.64 -7.49
C ASN A 164 23.06 -5.11 -8.86
N GLY A 165 22.37 -4.77 -9.95
CA GLY A 165 22.82 -5.03 -11.32
C GLY A 165 24.11 -4.27 -11.67
N ALA A 166 24.21 -3.00 -11.26
CA ALA A 166 25.41 -2.19 -11.44
C ALA A 166 26.59 -2.68 -10.60
N VAL A 167 26.36 -3.11 -9.36
CA VAL A 167 27.37 -3.73 -8.49
C VAL A 167 27.89 -5.03 -9.12
N LEU A 168 27.02 -5.89 -9.65
CA LEU A 168 27.42 -7.11 -10.36
C LEU A 168 28.24 -6.84 -11.63
N GLN A 169 27.96 -5.75 -12.33
CA GLN A 169 28.75 -5.32 -13.50
C GLN A 169 30.10 -4.75 -13.08
N THR A 170 30.14 -3.99 -11.99
CA THR A 170 31.36 -3.41 -11.43
C THR A 170 32.30 -4.52 -10.94
N GLU A 171 31.80 -5.52 -10.22
CA GLU A 171 32.58 -6.69 -9.77
C GLU A 171 33.14 -7.51 -10.94
N LYS A 172 32.38 -7.65 -12.04
CA LYS A 172 32.87 -8.29 -13.26
C LYS A 172 33.93 -7.46 -13.98
N GLN A 173 33.84 -6.14 -13.96
CA GLN A 173 34.87 -5.25 -14.50
C GLN A 173 36.14 -5.31 -13.67
N THR A 174 36.06 -5.30 -12.33
CA THR A 174 37.23 -5.43 -11.44
C THR A 174 37.91 -6.79 -11.59
N GLN A 175 37.15 -7.88 -11.74
CA GLN A 175 37.72 -9.22 -12.03
C GLN A 175 38.30 -9.33 -13.45
N THR A 176 37.77 -8.61 -14.43
CA THR A 176 38.34 -8.59 -15.79
C THR A 176 39.66 -7.82 -15.80
N GLU A 177 39.72 -6.68 -15.09
CA GLU A 177 40.94 -5.88 -14.92
C GLU A 177 42.03 -6.64 -14.12
N GLU A 178 41.68 -7.37 -13.05
CA GLU A 178 42.63 -8.23 -12.32
C GLU A 178 43.15 -9.41 -13.15
N ASN A 179 42.30 -10.02 -13.98
CA ASN A 179 42.70 -11.11 -14.89
C ASN A 179 43.56 -10.63 -16.07
N ASP A 180 43.34 -9.39 -16.55
CA ASP A 180 44.14 -8.79 -17.62
C ASP A 180 45.52 -8.35 -17.12
N ILE A 181 45.63 -7.86 -15.87
CA ILE A 181 46.93 -7.59 -15.21
C ILE A 181 47.74 -8.89 -15.02
N GLN A 182 47.09 -10.00 -14.61
CA GLN A 182 47.77 -11.30 -14.49
C GLN A 182 48.23 -11.87 -15.84
N LYS A 183 47.45 -11.68 -16.93
CA LYS A 183 47.87 -12.12 -18.27
C LYS A 183 49.05 -11.31 -18.83
N GLU A 184 49.14 -10.02 -18.49
CA GLU A 184 50.28 -9.19 -18.89
C GLU A 184 51.57 -9.64 -18.19
N ASP A 185 51.51 -10.03 -16.91
CA ASP A 185 52.66 -10.57 -16.17
C ASP A 185 53.09 -11.98 -16.63
N LEU A 186 52.15 -12.83 -17.06
CA LEU A 186 52.46 -14.14 -17.67
C LEU A 186 53.02 -14.05 -19.11
N SER A 187 52.78 -12.92 -19.80
CA SER A 187 53.33 -12.69 -21.15
C SER A 187 54.79 -12.21 -21.12
N LYS A 188 55.29 -11.71 -19.98
CA LYS A 188 56.69 -11.27 -19.79
C LYS A 188 57.65 -12.38 -19.36
N GLN A 189 57.16 -13.58 -19.02
CA GLN A 189 58.00 -14.71 -18.59
C GLN A 189 58.18 -15.81 -19.63
N LYS A 190 57.72 -15.63 -20.87
CA LYS A 190 57.83 -16.67 -21.93
C LYS A 190 59.00 -16.46 -22.90
N SER A 191 60.07 -15.84 -22.44
CA SER A 191 61.38 -15.90 -23.09
C SER A 191 62.41 -16.41 -22.10
N GLU A 192 62.40 -17.71 -21.81
CA GLU A 192 63.58 -18.53 -21.54
C GLU A 192 63.16 -19.96 -21.17
N HIS A 193 63.77 -20.90 -21.90
CA HIS A 193 64.07 -22.28 -21.54
C HIS A 193 63.08 -23.43 -21.86
N ASP A 194 63.55 -24.24 -22.82
CA ASP A 194 63.20 -25.61 -23.16
C ASP A 194 63.41 -26.60 -21.99
N ASP A 195 62.58 -27.66 -21.89
CA ASP A 195 62.98 -29.04 -22.21
C ASP A 195 61.96 -30.11 -21.75
N MET A 196 61.77 -31.11 -22.63
CA MET A 196 61.48 -32.54 -22.41
C MET A 196 60.54 -32.98 -21.26
N ASN A 197 59.37 -33.58 -21.55
CA ASN A 197 59.24 -35.03 -21.80
C ASN A 197 57.78 -35.53 -21.95
N THR A 198 57.70 -36.62 -22.73
CA THR A 198 56.66 -37.60 -23.04
C THR A 198 55.51 -37.91 -22.06
N GLY A 199 54.34 -38.29 -22.62
CA GLY A 199 53.40 -39.23 -21.96
C GLY A 199 51.91 -39.08 -22.30
N ILE A 200 51.42 -39.92 -23.23
CA ILE A 200 50.13 -40.67 -23.30
C ILE A 200 49.13 -40.36 -22.15
N GLU A 201 47.85 -39.99 -22.33
CA GLU A 201 46.74 -40.80 -22.87
C GLU A 201 45.47 -40.00 -23.21
N THR A 202 44.78 -40.59 -24.17
CA THR A 202 43.43 -40.39 -24.72
C THR A 202 42.29 -40.29 -23.69
N SER A 203 41.27 -39.46 -23.98
CA SER A 203 39.91 -39.98 -24.23
C SER A 203 39.00 -38.93 -24.87
N LYS A 204 38.45 -39.27 -26.04
CA LYS A 204 37.33 -38.60 -26.70
C LYS A 204 36.02 -39.00 -26.02
N ARG A 205 35.02 -38.10 -25.99
CA ARG A 205 33.66 -38.47 -26.43
C ARG A 205 32.89 -37.25 -26.91
N GLU A 206 32.41 -37.42 -28.13
CA GLU A 206 31.59 -36.56 -28.99
C GLU A 206 30.09 -36.68 -28.65
N GLU A 207 29.38 -35.60 -29.00
CA GLU A 207 28.01 -35.57 -29.56
C GLU A 207 26.83 -36.01 -28.65
N LYS A 208 25.60 -35.49 -28.74
CA LYS A 208 24.91 -34.60 -29.68
C LYS A 208 23.59 -34.15 -29.03
N GLU A 209 23.05 -33.07 -29.58
CA GLU A 209 21.70 -32.54 -29.44
C GLU A 209 20.58 -33.60 -29.52
N THR A 210 19.43 -33.35 -28.88
CA THR A 210 18.14 -33.12 -29.58
C THR A 210 17.00 -32.82 -28.61
N LYS A 211 16.20 -31.81 -28.98
CA LYS A 211 14.82 -31.53 -28.55
C LYS A 211 13.89 -32.61 -29.15
N PRO A 212 12.68 -32.85 -28.61
CA PRO A 212 11.52 -32.30 -29.32
C PRO A 212 10.33 -31.84 -28.44
N GLU A 213 9.48 -31.07 -29.11
CA GLU A 213 8.21 -30.47 -28.69
C GLU A 213 7.03 -31.46 -28.63
N ASN A 214 5.93 -30.94 -28.07
CA ASN A 214 4.50 -31.17 -28.40
C ASN A 214 3.65 -31.91 -27.34
N LYS A 215 2.60 -31.25 -26.80
CA LYS A 215 1.24 -31.24 -27.38
C LYS A 215 0.19 -30.68 -26.41
N ILE A 216 -0.60 -29.75 -26.93
CA ILE A 216 -1.89 -29.25 -26.42
C ILE A 216 -2.93 -30.39 -26.48
N LYS A 217 -3.77 -30.49 -25.44
CA LYS A 217 -5.09 -31.13 -25.53
C LYS A 217 -6.16 -30.21 -24.94
N GLN A 218 -7.16 -29.93 -25.77
CA GLN A 218 -8.46 -29.37 -25.40
C GLN A 218 -9.24 -30.36 -24.54
N LEU A 219 -9.98 -29.87 -23.53
CA LEU A 219 -11.21 -30.49 -23.08
C LEU A 219 -12.19 -29.41 -22.60
N SER A 220 -13.42 -29.58 -23.04
CA SER A 220 -14.57 -28.71 -22.90
C SER A 220 -15.43 -29.04 -21.67
N ASN A 221 -16.29 -28.08 -21.34
CA ASN A 221 -17.62 -28.17 -20.73
C ASN A 221 -17.84 -27.92 -19.22
N GLN A 222 -18.70 -26.92 -19.03
CA GLN A 222 -19.85 -26.79 -18.11
C GLN A 222 -19.68 -26.00 -16.79
N GLN A 223 -20.32 -24.83 -16.82
CA GLN A 223 -20.69 -23.94 -15.72
C GLN A 223 -21.72 -24.59 -14.77
N PRO A 224 -21.86 -24.03 -13.56
CA PRO A 224 -23.19 -23.54 -13.15
C PRO A 224 -23.17 -22.16 -12.45
N GLY A 225 -24.18 -21.35 -12.78
CA GLY A 225 -24.85 -20.43 -11.85
C GLY A 225 -24.34 -18.98 -11.75
N CYS A 226 -24.86 -18.08 -12.59
CA CYS A 226 -24.91 -16.65 -12.28
C CYS A 226 -26.36 -16.32 -11.88
N SER A 227 -26.57 -15.89 -10.64
CA SER A 227 -27.88 -15.43 -10.18
C SER A 227 -28.02 -13.95 -10.49
N ASP A 228 -29.04 -13.60 -11.29
CA ASP A 228 -29.39 -12.23 -11.64
C ASP A 228 -29.64 -11.39 -10.38
N GLN A 229 -28.70 -10.51 -10.01
CA GLN A 229 -28.91 -9.49 -8.98
C GLN A 229 -29.09 -8.13 -9.65
N LYS A 230 -30.32 -7.61 -9.55
CA LYS A 230 -30.74 -6.32 -10.08
C LYS A 230 -30.17 -5.20 -9.18
N LEU A 231 -29.18 -4.45 -9.67
CA LEU A 231 -28.67 -3.25 -8.99
C LEU A 231 -29.74 -2.14 -8.93
N PRO A 232 -29.75 -1.31 -7.87
CA PRO A 232 -30.74 -0.25 -7.72
C PRO A 232 -30.62 0.81 -8.81
N ASP A 233 -31.78 1.24 -9.29
CA ASP A 233 -31.97 2.24 -10.32
C ASP A 233 -32.15 3.60 -9.63
N ASN A 234 -31.17 4.50 -9.78
CA ASN A 234 -31.36 5.96 -9.74
C ASN A 234 -30.06 6.70 -10.09
N ASP A 235 -30.22 7.66 -11.01
CA ASP A 235 -29.33 8.73 -11.46
C ASP A 235 -27.91 8.36 -11.92
N SER A 236 -27.62 8.75 -13.17
CA SER A 236 -26.43 8.52 -14.00
C SER A 236 -25.07 8.81 -13.32
N LYS A 237 -24.70 7.99 -12.34
CA LYS A 237 -23.43 8.04 -11.63
C LYS A 237 -22.53 6.94 -12.18
N LEU A 238 -21.44 7.35 -12.84
CA LEU A 238 -20.39 6.45 -13.30
C LEU A 238 -19.90 5.60 -12.11
N ALA A 239 -19.92 4.28 -12.27
CA ALA A 239 -19.48 3.35 -11.24
C ALA A 239 -18.41 2.39 -11.79
N VAL A 240 -17.50 1.96 -10.91
CA VAL A 240 -16.55 0.89 -11.21
C VAL A 240 -16.87 -0.27 -10.27
N LEU A 241 -17.29 -1.40 -10.86
CA LEU A 241 -17.51 -2.66 -10.17
C LEU A 241 -16.22 -3.47 -10.20
N VAL A 242 -15.68 -3.77 -9.01
CA VAL A 242 -14.48 -4.60 -8.86
C VAL A 242 -14.91 -5.96 -8.32
N VAL A 243 -14.69 -7.01 -9.11
CA VAL A 243 -14.97 -8.40 -8.73
C VAL A 243 -13.69 -9.02 -8.19
N LEU A 244 -13.70 -9.40 -6.92
CA LEU A 244 -12.54 -9.99 -6.23
C LEU A 244 -12.61 -11.51 -6.27
N HIS A 245 -11.63 -12.13 -6.92
CA HIS A 245 -11.50 -13.57 -7.00
C HIS A 245 -10.50 -14.05 -5.95
N HIS A 246 -10.99 -14.76 -4.93
CA HIS A 246 -10.13 -15.31 -3.89
C HIS A 246 -9.22 -16.43 -4.45
N THR A 247 -7.91 -16.22 -4.37
CA THR A 247 -6.89 -17.16 -4.84
C THR A 247 -5.51 -16.78 -4.31
N PHE A 248 -4.64 -17.77 -4.11
CA PHE A 248 -3.21 -17.54 -3.88
C PHE A 248 -2.39 -17.58 -5.19
N ASP A 249 -2.98 -18.13 -6.27
CA ASP A 249 -2.32 -18.28 -7.57
C ASP A 249 -2.40 -16.96 -8.39
N PRO A 250 -1.27 -16.27 -8.65
CA PRO A 250 -1.23 -15.01 -9.39
C PRO A 250 -1.51 -15.18 -10.90
N GLU A 251 -1.41 -16.40 -11.44
CA GLU A 251 -1.65 -16.71 -12.85
C GLU A 251 -3.06 -17.29 -13.08
N LYS A 252 -3.92 -17.27 -12.05
CA LYS A 252 -5.27 -17.83 -12.13
C LYS A 252 -6.09 -17.11 -13.20
N ILE A 253 -6.50 -17.88 -14.20
CA ILE A 253 -7.45 -17.43 -15.22
C ILE A 253 -8.85 -17.45 -14.60
N VAL A 254 -9.49 -16.29 -14.54
CA VAL A 254 -10.86 -16.13 -14.05
C VAL A 254 -11.79 -15.64 -15.16
N PRO A 255 -13.10 -15.97 -15.08
CA PRO A 255 -14.09 -15.50 -16.04
C PRO A 255 -14.12 -13.97 -16.15
N ASP A 256 -14.47 -13.48 -17.33
CA ASP A 256 -14.68 -12.05 -17.58
C ASP A 256 -16.07 -11.65 -17.07
N SER A 257 -16.12 -11.03 -15.89
CA SER A 257 -17.38 -10.66 -15.22
C SER A 257 -18.11 -9.52 -15.91
N SER A 258 -17.44 -8.77 -16.80
CA SER A 258 -18.08 -7.70 -17.57
C SER A 258 -19.21 -8.21 -18.48
N LYS A 259 -19.20 -9.50 -18.84
CA LYS A 259 -20.26 -10.15 -19.61
C LYS A 259 -21.58 -10.28 -18.85
N CYS A 260 -21.54 -10.19 -17.52
CA CYS A 260 -22.73 -10.29 -16.67
C CYS A 260 -23.36 -8.91 -16.39
N VAL A 261 -22.74 -7.82 -16.84
CA VAL A 261 -23.21 -6.45 -16.60
C VAL A 261 -23.61 -5.82 -17.93
N THR A 262 -24.89 -5.47 -18.07
CA THR A 262 -25.46 -4.89 -19.30
C THR A 262 -25.40 -3.36 -19.35
N ARG A 263 -25.11 -2.73 -18.22
CA ARG A 263 -25.06 -1.26 -18.06
C ARG A 263 -23.74 -0.69 -18.57
N THR A 264 -23.81 0.37 -19.37
CA THR A 264 -22.64 1.04 -19.99
C THR A 264 -22.00 2.11 -19.11
N ASP A 265 -22.70 2.56 -18.08
CA ASP A 265 -22.23 3.51 -17.07
C ASP A 265 -21.48 2.83 -15.91
N ILE A 266 -21.35 1.50 -15.96
CA ILE A 266 -20.61 0.69 -15.00
C ILE A 266 -19.42 0.02 -15.72
N LEU A 267 -18.20 0.34 -15.30
CA LEU A 267 -17.03 -0.42 -15.69
C LEU A 267 -16.88 -1.62 -14.76
N THR A 268 -16.79 -2.83 -15.32
CA THR A 268 -16.49 -4.04 -14.53
C THR A 268 -15.06 -4.50 -14.76
N VAL A 269 -14.33 -4.75 -13.67
CA VAL A 269 -12.98 -5.32 -13.68
C VAL A 269 -12.85 -6.48 -12.70
N ASP A 270 -12.05 -7.47 -13.07
CA ASP A 270 -11.80 -8.68 -12.29
C ASP A 270 -10.39 -8.61 -11.69
N CYS A 271 -10.27 -8.77 -10.37
CA CYS A 271 -9.00 -8.76 -9.66
C CYS A 271 -8.80 -10.04 -8.84
N LEU A 272 -7.55 -10.48 -8.70
CA LEU A 272 -7.16 -11.58 -7.82
C LEU A 272 -6.78 -11.05 -6.45
N PHE A 273 -7.24 -11.71 -5.39
CA PHE A 273 -7.03 -11.31 -4.00
C PHE A 273 -6.74 -12.53 -3.11
N TYR A 274 -5.90 -12.34 -2.10
CA TYR A 274 -5.63 -13.30 -1.02
C TYR A 274 -5.68 -12.61 0.34
N GLU A 275 -6.26 -13.26 1.35
CA GLU A 275 -6.57 -12.65 2.67
C GLU A 275 -5.37 -11.95 3.33
N ASP A 276 -4.19 -12.58 3.31
CA ASP A 276 -2.99 -12.04 3.98
C ASP A 276 -2.23 -11.00 3.14
N GLU A 277 -2.31 -11.09 1.81
CA GLU A 277 -1.52 -10.25 0.89
C GLU A 277 -2.30 -9.09 0.30
N GLY A 278 -3.64 -9.16 0.32
CA GLY A 278 -4.49 -8.22 -0.38
C GLY A 278 -4.61 -8.55 -1.87
N LEU A 279 -4.66 -7.52 -2.71
CA LEU A 279 -4.60 -7.68 -4.15
C LEU A 279 -3.26 -8.28 -4.57
N LEU A 280 -3.29 -9.39 -5.30
CA LEU A 280 -2.07 -10.04 -5.77
C LEU A 280 -1.29 -9.14 -6.74
N LYS A 281 0.04 -9.18 -6.66
CA LYS A 281 0.93 -8.59 -7.68
C LYS A 281 0.96 -9.50 -8.91
N CYS A 282 0.08 -9.26 -9.87
CA CYS A 282 -0.05 -10.07 -11.08
C CYS A 282 -0.45 -9.23 -12.28
N GLN A 283 -0.18 -9.72 -13.50
CA GLN A 283 -0.52 -9.02 -14.75
C GLN A 283 -2.01 -8.70 -14.83
N LYS A 284 -2.88 -9.61 -14.37
CA LYS A 284 -4.33 -9.39 -14.40
C LYS A 284 -4.76 -8.16 -13.60
N ASN A 285 -4.19 -7.97 -12.40
CA ASN A 285 -4.51 -6.82 -11.56
C ASN A 285 -3.94 -5.51 -12.15
N SER A 286 -2.77 -5.58 -12.78
CA SER A 286 -2.22 -4.44 -13.54
C SER A 286 -3.10 -4.07 -14.74
N ASP A 287 -3.55 -5.05 -15.52
CA ASP A 287 -4.45 -4.84 -16.66
C ASP A 287 -5.80 -4.28 -16.21
N ALA A 288 -6.33 -4.78 -15.08
CA ALA A 288 -7.55 -4.28 -14.47
C ALA A 288 -7.40 -2.81 -14.07
N TYR A 289 -6.28 -2.44 -13.44
CA TYR A 289 -5.96 -1.06 -13.09
C TYR A 289 -5.89 -0.16 -14.32
N ASP A 290 -5.12 -0.56 -15.34
CA ASP A 290 -4.98 0.21 -16.58
C ASP A 290 -6.32 0.41 -17.29
N LYS A 291 -7.17 -0.63 -17.29
CA LYS A 291 -8.53 -0.57 -17.83
C LYS A 291 -9.39 0.45 -17.08
N VAL A 292 -9.31 0.51 -15.74
CA VAL A 292 -9.99 1.52 -14.92
C VAL A 292 -9.50 2.92 -15.27
N VAL A 293 -8.19 3.13 -15.28
CA VAL A 293 -7.58 4.44 -15.58
C VAL A 293 -8.00 4.92 -16.97
N HIS A 294 -7.85 4.07 -17.99
CA HIS A 294 -8.20 4.42 -19.37
C HIS A 294 -9.69 4.74 -19.51
N TRP A 295 -10.56 3.94 -18.92
CA TRP A 295 -12.00 4.20 -18.95
C TRP A 295 -12.36 5.52 -18.26
N LEU A 296 -11.78 5.81 -17.08
CA LEU A 296 -12.02 7.07 -16.38
C LEU A 296 -11.62 8.27 -17.24
N ILE A 297 -10.43 8.25 -17.85
CA ILE A 297 -9.96 9.31 -18.77
C ILE A 297 -10.96 9.51 -19.92
N GLU A 298 -11.43 8.43 -20.51
CA GLU A 298 -12.41 8.46 -21.60
C GLU A 298 -13.76 9.07 -21.15
N GLN A 299 -14.25 8.73 -19.95
CA GLN A 299 -15.47 9.33 -19.41
C GLN A 299 -15.30 10.82 -19.08
N GLY A 300 -14.11 11.24 -18.63
CA GLY A 300 -13.78 12.66 -18.40
C GLY A 300 -13.82 13.49 -19.68
N ARG A 301 -13.29 12.94 -20.78
CA ARG A 301 -13.37 13.59 -22.11
C ARG A 301 -14.82 13.79 -22.56
N LYS A 302 -15.72 12.84 -22.24
CA LYS A 302 -17.14 12.89 -22.64
C LYS A 302 -17.98 13.85 -21.80
N THR A 303 -17.69 13.97 -20.51
CA THR A 303 -18.46 14.82 -19.58
C THR A 303 -17.90 16.23 -19.41
N GLY A 304 -16.79 16.57 -20.07
CA GLY A 304 -16.14 17.89 -19.99
C GLY A 304 -15.42 18.16 -18.67
N ILE A 305 -15.31 17.15 -17.81
CA ILE A 305 -14.59 17.21 -16.54
C ILE A 305 -13.11 16.96 -16.81
N ARG A 306 -12.25 17.95 -16.52
CA ARG A 306 -10.79 17.74 -16.52
C ARG A 306 -10.42 16.79 -15.38
N ILE A 307 -10.16 15.54 -15.71
CA ILE A 307 -9.72 14.53 -14.75
C ILE A 307 -8.25 14.77 -14.44
N HIS A 308 -7.99 15.31 -13.24
CA HIS A 308 -6.66 15.36 -12.65
C HIS A 308 -6.38 14.04 -11.94
N LYS A 309 -5.19 13.45 -12.13
CA LYS A 309 -4.71 12.21 -11.49
C LYS A 309 -4.85 12.17 -9.96
N SER A 310 -5.14 13.29 -9.29
CA SER A 310 -5.18 13.44 -7.83
C SER A 310 -6.58 13.59 -7.21
N ARG A 311 -7.67 13.46 -7.99
CA ARG A 311 -9.04 13.58 -7.45
C ARG A 311 -9.96 12.48 -7.96
N TYR A 312 -9.95 11.33 -7.29
CA TYR A 312 -10.95 10.29 -7.51
C TYR A 312 -11.97 10.28 -6.38
N ARG A 313 -13.25 10.27 -6.75
CA ARG A 313 -14.36 9.89 -5.87
C ARG A 313 -14.86 8.54 -6.36
N LEU A 314 -14.11 7.48 -6.06
CA LEU A 314 -14.47 6.12 -6.41
C LEU A 314 -15.58 5.66 -5.46
N THR A 315 -16.76 5.33 -5.98
CA THR A 315 -17.72 4.51 -5.24
C THR A 315 -17.42 3.06 -5.61
N ILE A 316 -16.63 2.38 -4.78
CA ILE A 316 -16.35 0.95 -4.93
C ILE A 316 -17.56 0.22 -4.35
N ILE A 317 -18.32 -0.45 -5.21
CA ILE A 317 -19.38 -1.36 -4.78
C ILE A 317 -18.75 -2.74 -4.69
N TYR A 318 -18.61 -3.26 -3.47
CA TYR A 318 -18.23 -4.65 -3.24
C TYR A 318 -19.44 -5.54 -3.54
N ILE A 319 -19.27 -6.48 -4.47
CA ILE A 319 -20.20 -7.61 -4.62
C ILE A 319 -19.39 -8.86 -4.30
N ILE A 320 -19.80 -9.54 -3.23
CA ILE A 320 -19.29 -10.85 -2.78
C ILE A 320 -19.84 -11.93 -3.71
#